data_AF-A0A2N6T242-F1
#
_entry.id   AF-A0A2N6T242-F1
#
_cell.length_a   1.000
_cell.length_b   1.000
_cell.length_c   1.000
_cell.angle_alpha   90.00
_cell.angle_beta   90.00
_cell.angle_gamma   90.00
#
_symmetry.space_group_name_H-M   'P 1'
#
loop_
_entity.id
_entity.type
_entity.pdbx_description
1 polymer ?
#
loop_
_entity_poly.entity_id
_entity_poly.type
_entity_poly.pdbx_seq_one_letter_code
_entity_poly.pdbx_strand_id
1 'polypeptide(L)' 'MTTSRTAADLDSIRRATRLTVKEAARRTGNAESHIRAVLAGKRGASGHVLRSLDHVIVSDALTQKKHLDDLVDEFIGGAA' A
#
# COMPACT_ATOMS: atom_id res chain seq x y z
N MET A 1 -16.67 -8.72 9.41
CA MET A 1 -16.73 -7.25 9.30
C MET A 1 -15.45 -6.76 8.66
N THR A 2 -15.48 -6.33 7.40
CA THR A 2 -14.35 -5.64 6.76
C THR A 2 -14.47 -4.16 7.07
N THR A 3 -13.81 -3.70 8.12
CA THR A 3 -13.59 -2.26 8.32
C THR A 3 -12.77 -1.75 7.13
N SER A 4 -13.44 -1.09 6.18
CA SER A 4 -12.74 -0.45 5.07
C SER A 4 -11.79 0.60 5.62
N ARG A 5 -10.50 0.47 5.32
CA ARG A 5 -9.47 1.43 5.73
C ARG A 5 -9.76 2.81 5.13
N THR A 6 -9.50 3.85 5.91
CA THR A 6 -9.67 5.23 5.44
C THR A 6 -8.52 5.64 4.53
N ALA A 7 -8.67 6.72 3.76
CA ALA A 7 -7.58 7.25 2.94
C ALA A 7 -6.34 7.64 3.77
N ALA A 8 -6.54 8.07 5.02
CA ALA A 8 -5.46 8.38 5.96
C ALA A 8 -4.70 7.11 6.38
N ASP A 9 -5.42 6.02 6.69
CA ASP A 9 -4.80 4.72 6.99
C ASP A 9 -3.97 4.22 5.82
N LEU A 10 -4.51 4.36 4.61
CA LEU A 10 -3.80 3.99 3.37
C LEU A 10 -2.53 4.82 3.15
N ASP A 11 -2.57 6.14 3.38
CA ASP A 11 -1.35 6.97 3.26
C ASP A 11 -0.31 6.62 4.32
N SER A 12 -0.74 6.29 5.55
CA SER A 12 0.14 5.86 6.63
C SER A 12 0.87 4.55 6.27
N ILE A 13 0.14 3.52 5.85
CA ILE A 13 0.72 2.23 5.44
C ILE A 13 1.67 2.43 4.26
N ARG A 14 1.25 3.19 3.25
CA ARG A 14 2.07 3.51 2.07
C ARG A 14 3.40 4.16 2.46
N ARG A 15 3.41 5.07 3.43
CA ARG A 15 4.65 5.71 3.92
C ARG A 15 5.53 4.71 4.66
N ALA A 16 4.95 3.88 5.51
CA ALA A 16 5.68 2.84 6.23
C ALA A 16 6.39 1.86 5.28
N THR A 17 5.72 1.47 4.19
CA THR A 17 6.28 0.59 3.15
C THR A 17 7.10 1.33 2.10
N ARG A 18 7.28 2.65 2.23
CA ARG A 18 8.00 3.48 1.24
C ARG A 18 7.45 3.38 -0.19
N LEU A 19 6.21 2.92 -0.36
CA LEU A 19 5.56 2.86 -1.66
C LEU A 19 5.32 4.29 -2.18
N THR A 20 5.88 4.64 -3.32
CA THR A 20 5.71 6.02 -3.84
C THR A 20 4.29 6.25 -4.35
N VAL A 21 3.83 7.51 -4.30
CA VAL A 21 2.52 7.89 -4.88
C VAL A 21 2.48 7.60 -6.38
N LYS A 22 3.61 7.81 -7.08
CA LYS A 22 3.77 7.48 -8.49
C LYS A 22 3.57 5.99 -8.76
N GLU A 23 4.14 5.12 -7.93
CA GLU A 23 4.00 3.67 -8.08
C GLU A 23 2.58 3.20 -7.75
N ALA A 24 1.97 3.74 -6.70
CA ALA A 24 0.57 3.46 -6.39
C ALA A 24 -0.36 3.90 -7.54
N ALA A 25 -0.11 5.07 -8.15
CA ALA A 25 -0.84 5.57 -9.30
C ALA A 25 -0.68 4.67 -10.53
N ARG A 26 0.55 4.24 -10.84
CA ARG A 26 0.85 3.30 -11.92
C ARG A 26 0.10 1.98 -11.75
N ARG A 27 0.18 1.37 -10.55
CA ARG A 27 -0.44 0.08 -10.25
C ARG A 27 -1.97 0.15 -10.20
N THR A 28 -2.54 1.28 -9.82
CA THR A 28 -3.99 1.49 -9.83
C THR A 28 -4.53 1.98 -11.18
N GLY A 29 -3.67 2.31 -12.15
CA GLY A 29 -4.08 2.87 -13.45
C GLY A 29 -4.68 4.28 -13.35
N ASN A 30 -4.39 5.02 -12.28
CA ASN A 30 -4.93 6.35 -12.02
C ASN A 30 -3.86 7.43 -12.18
N ALA A 31 -4.29 8.67 -12.41
CA ALA A 31 -3.37 9.81 -12.44
C ALA A 31 -2.73 10.04 -11.06
N GLU A 32 -1.42 10.35 -11.03
CA GLU A 32 -0.71 10.60 -9.77
C GLU A 32 -1.33 11.75 -8.96
N SER A 33 -1.76 12.82 -9.64
CA SER A 33 -2.46 13.94 -9.01
C SER A 33 -3.79 13.52 -8.37
N HIS A 34 -4.48 12.55 -8.97
CA HIS A 34 -5.71 11.98 -8.43
C HIS A 34 -5.41 11.17 -7.16
N ILE A 35 -4.47 10.23 -7.21
CA ILE A 35 -4.09 9.43 -6.03
C ILE A 35 -3.61 10.32 -4.89
N ARG A 36 -2.80 11.34 -5.19
CA ARG A 36 -2.35 12.32 -4.20
C ARG A 36 -3.51 13.06 -3.53
N ALA A 37 -4.51 13.47 -4.32
CA ALA A 37 -5.70 14.15 -3.79
C ALA A 37 -6.57 13.23 -2.93
N VAL A 38 -6.70 11.95 -3.33
CA VAL A 38 -7.43 10.92 -2.57
C VAL A 38 -6.76 10.64 -1.23
N LEU A 39 -5.45 10.36 -1.23
CA LEU A 39 -4.69 10.09 -0.01
C LEU A 39 -4.67 11.30 0.95
N ALA A 40 -4.70 12.52 0.42
CA ALA A 40 -4.79 13.74 1.20
C ALA A 40 -6.22 14.06 1.70
N GLY A 41 -7.22 13.24 1.36
CA GLY A 41 -8.63 13.50 1.69
C GLY A 41 -9.25 14.72 0.98
N LYS A 42 -8.55 15.30 -0.01
CA LYS A 42 -8.95 16.54 -0.71
C LYS A 42 -9.97 16.29 -1.83
N ARG A 43 -10.13 15.04 -2.26
CA ARG A 43 -11.15 14.61 -3.23
C ARG A 43 -11.86 13.38 -2.68
N GLY A 44 -13.18 13.35 -2.84
CA GLY A 44 -13.95 12.13 -2.65
C GLY A 44 -13.45 11.06 -3.62
N ALA A 45 -12.88 10.00 -3.08
CA ALA A 45 -12.50 8.85 -3.87
C ALA A 45 -13.74 8.01 -4.15
N SER A 46 -13.91 7.54 -5.39
CA SER A 46 -14.93 6.53 -5.64
C SER A 46 -14.60 5.27 -4.82
N GLY A 47 -15.62 4.53 -4.38
CA GLY A 47 -15.40 3.30 -3.64
C GLY A 47 -14.54 2.28 -4.40
N HIS A 48 -14.52 2.35 -5.73
CA HIS A 48 -13.62 1.56 -6.56
C HIS A 48 -12.15 1.99 -6.40
N VAL A 49 -11.84 3.29 -6.47
CA VAL A 49 -10.47 3.80 -6.31
C VAL A 49 -9.91 3.48 -4.92
N LEU A 50 -10.70 3.60 -3.86
CA LEU A 50 -10.26 3.23 -2.51
C LEU A 50 -9.94 1.75 -2.39
N ARG A 51 -10.79 0.87 -2.95
CA ARG A 51 -10.53 -0.58 -2.95
C ARG A 51 -9.27 -0.94 -3.75
N SER A 52 -9.07 -0.30 -4.91
CA SER A 52 -7.87 -0.51 -5.72
C SER A 52 -6.61 -0.04 -5.00
N LEU A 53 -6.67 1.11 -4.31
CA LEU A 53 -5.56 1.60 -3.49
C LEU A 53 -5.28 0.69 -2.30
N ASP A 54 -6.31 0.25 -1.58
CA ASP A 54 -6.18 -0.70 -0.47
C ASP A 54 -5.50 -1.99 -0.93
N HIS A 55 -5.98 -2.59 -2.03
CA HIS A 55 -5.38 -3.79 -2.59
C HIS A 55 -3.90 -3.59 -2.94
N VAL A 56 -3.55 -2.51 -3.63
CA VAL A 56 -2.16 -2.23 -4.04
C VAL A 56 -1.24 -2.00 -2.84
N ILE A 57 -1.66 -1.16 -1.89
CA ILE A 57 -0.85 -0.77 -0.73
C ILE A 57 -0.68 -1.96 0.22
N VAL A 58 -1.74 -2.71 0.48
CA VAL A 58 -1.71 -3.88 1.37
C VAL A 58 -0.91 -5.03 0.73
N SER A 59 -1.07 -5.28 -0.56
CA SER A 59 -0.28 -6.32 -1.25
C SER A 59 1.21 -6.01 -1.22
N ASP A 60 1.58 -4.74 -1.41
CA ASP A 60 2.98 -4.30 -1.30
C ASP A 60 3.51 -4.49 0.13
N ALA A 61 2.74 -4.11 1.15
CA ALA A 61 3.09 -4.31 2.55
C ALA A 61 3.30 -5.79 2.90
N LEU A 62 2.40 -6.66 2.44
CA LEU A 62 2.50 -8.11 2.66
C LEU A 62 3.72 -8.70 1.95
N THR A 63 4.05 -8.22 0.75
CA THR A 63 5.23 -8.65 0.00
C THR A 63 6.52 -8.25 0.74
N GLN A 64 6.60 -7.02 1.25
CA GLN A 64 7.73 -6.56 2.05
C GLN A 64 7.86 -7.32 3.37
N LYS A 65 6.74 -7.60 4.03
CA LYS A 65 6.73 -8.43 5.24
C LYS A 65 7.28 -9.81 4.94
N LYS A 66 6.78 -10.48 3.89
CA LYS A 66 7.27 -11.80 3.50
C LYS A 66 8.78 -11.78 3.22
N HIS A 67 9.27 -10.78 2.50
CA HIS A 67 10.71 -10.65 2.25
C HIS A 67 11.52 -10.47 3.53
N LEU A 68 11.01 -9.70 4.50
CA LEU A 68 11.66 -9.57 5.81
C LEU A 68 11.63 -10.89 6.61
N ASP A 69 10.50 -11.58 6.60
CA ASP A 69 10.36 -12.89 7.25
C ASP A 69 11.34 -13.90 6.62
N ASP A 70 11.44 -13.94 5.29
CA ASP A 70 12.38 -14.79 4.54
C ASP A 70 13.85 -14.46 4.90
N LEU A 71 14.21 -13.17 4.99
CA LEU A 71 15.56 -12.74 5.39
C LEU A 71 15.89 -13.08 6.85
N VAL A 72 14.90 -12.97 7.74
CA VAL A 72 15.05 -13.34 9.15
C VAL A 72 15.20 -14.86 9.28
N ASP A 73 14.43 -15.63 8.54
CA ASP A 73 14.53 -17.09 8.51
C ASP A 73 15.89 -17.54 7.95
N GLU A 74 16.43 -16.86 6.93
CA GLU A 74 17.80 -17.09 6.43
C GLU A 74 18.85 -16.77 7.50
N PHE A 75 18.70 -15.65 8.22
CA PHE A 75 19.63 -15.23 9.25
C PHE A 75 19.60 -16.10 10.52
N ILE A 76 18.40 -16.46 10.99
CA ILE A 76 18.20 -17.27 12.21
C ILE A 76 18.35 -18.77 11.93
N GLY A 77 17.83 -19.24 10.79
CA GLY A 77 17.85 -20.64 10.40
C GLY A 77 19.24 -21.16 10.04
N GLY A 78 20.17 -20.27 9.68
CA GLY A 78 21.48 -20.63 9.18
C GLY A 78 21.38 -21.31 7.81
N ALA A 79 22.29 -20.98 6.90
CA ALA A 79 22.48 -21.80 5.70
C ALA A 79 22.64 -23.27 6.13
N ALA A 80 21.70 -24.12 5.72
CA ALA A 80 21.77 -25.56 5.87
C ALA A 80 23.03 -26.12 5.19
#